data_AF-A0A177PN89-F1
#
_entry.id   AF-A0A177PN89-F1
#
_cell.length_a   1.000
_cell.length_b   1.000
_cell.length_c   1.000
_cell.angle_alpha   90.00
_cell.angle_beta   90.00
_cell.angle_gamma   90.00
#
_symmetry.space_group_name_H-M   'P 1'
#
loop_
_entity.id
_entity.type
_entity.pdbx_description
1 polymer ?
#
loop_
_entity_poly.entity_id
_entity_poly.type
_entity_poly.pdbx_seq_one_letter_code
_entity_poly.pdbx_strand_id
1 'polypeptide(L)' 'MAEFTRRDLHLVRKALAIAALAIDEQPGPFQSGSDLRDVKAPLDEIFESDTEALAYYARAARIAVIGAPD' A
#
# COMPACT_ATOMS: atom_id res chain seq x y z
N MET A 1 -2.15 -19.96 2.55
CA MET A 1 -2.29 -18.49 2.53
C MET A 1 -3.60 -18.13 3.18
N ALA A 2 -3.63 -17.06 3.99
CA ALA A 2 -4.88 -16.58 4.56
C ALA A 2 -5.76 -16.00 3.44
N GLU A 3 -7.03 -16.40 3.38
CA GLU A 3 -7.98 -15.88 2.40
C GLU A 3 -8.73 -14.70 3.02
N PHE A 4 -8.40 -13.48 2.60
CA PHE A 4 -9.08 -12.28 3.08
C PHE A 4 -10.29 -11.98 2.19
N THR A 5 -11.45 -11.74 2.79
CA THR A 5 -12.68 -11.44 2.03
C THR A 5 -13.28 -10.09 2.44
N ARG A 6 -13.94 -9.43 1.48
CA ARG A 6 -14.72 -8.19 1.69
C ARG A 6 -13.96 -7.13 2.51
N ARG A 7 -14.34 -6.98 3.78
CA ARG A 7 -13.83 -5.97 4.70
C ARG A 7 -12.38 -6.22 5.07
N ASP A 8 -11.99 -7.47 5.27
CA ASP A 8 -10.63 -7.82 5.68
C ASP A 8 -9.67 -7.55 4.52
N LEU A 9 -10.10 -7.85 3.28
CA LEU A 9 -9.33 -7.51 2.09
C LEU A 9 -9.17 -5.99 1.93
N HIS A 10 -10.21 -5.20 2.22
CA HIS A 10 -10.10 -3.73 2.25
C HIS A 10 -9.12 -3.22 3.30
N LEU A 11 -9.09 -3.82 4.48
CA LEU A 11 -8.16 -3.45 5.54
C LEU A 11 -6.71 -3.79 5.17
N VAL A 12 -6.48 -4.98 4.60
CA VAL A 12 -5.16 -5.41 4.11
C VAL A 12 -4.67 -4.48 3.02
N ARG A 13 -5.53 -4.12 2.06
CA ARG A 13 -5.22 -3.14 1.00
C ARG A 13 -4.80 -1.78 1.57
N LYS A 14 -5.51 -1.25 2.56
CA LYS A 14 -5.14 0.00 3.24
C LYS A 14 -3.79 -0.12 3.95
N ALA A 15 -3.59 -1.20 4.70
CA ALA A 15 -2.37 -1.41 5.46
C ALA A 15 -1.14 -1.52 4.54
N LEU A 16 -1.25 -2.28 3.46
CA LEU A 16 -0.18 -2.43 2.48
C LEU A 16 0.13 -1.11 1.77
N ALA A 17 -0.89 -0.34 1.36
CA ALA A 17 -0.68 0.96 0.71
C ALA A 17 0.02 1.97 1.65
N ILE A 18 -0.34 1.98 2.94
CA ILE A 18 0.32 2.81 3.96
C ILE A 18 1.77 2.35 4.15
N ALA A 19 2.02 1.05 4.28
CA ALA A 19 3.37 0.52 4.46
C ALA A 19 4.26 0.82 3.24
N ALA A 20 3.76 0.61 2.03
CA ALA A 20 4.50 0.91 0.80
C ALA A 20 4.90 2.38 0.76
N LEU A 21 3.96 3.30 1.02
CA LEU A 21 4.24 4.73 0.99
C LEU A 21 5.18 5.15 2.13
N ALA A 22 4.99 4.63 3.35
CA ALA A 22 5.84 4.96 4.49
C ALA A 22 7.30 4.52 4.25
N ILE A 23 7.52 3.39 3.57
CA ILE A 23 8.87 2.94 3.19
C ILE A 23 9.41 3.80 2.04
N ASP A 24 8.59 4.15 1.04
CA ASP A 24 9.02 4.95 -0.11
C ASP A 24 9.39 6.40 0.28
N GLU A 25 8.68 6.99 1.25
CA GLU A 25 8.87 8.36 1.77
C GLU A 25 10.00 8.47 2.82
N GLN A 26 10.75 7.40 3.08
CA GLN A 26 11.92 7.42 3.97
C GLN A 26 13.21 7.47 3.14
N PRO A 27 13.62 8.63 2.59
CA PRO A 27 14.85 8.71 1.80
C PRO A 27 16.06 8.47 2.70
N GLY A 28 16.98 7.61 2.25
CA GLY A 28 18.26 7.38 2.91
C GLY A 28 18.61 5.91 3.10
N PRO A 29 19.66 5.61 3.88
CA PRO A 29 20.20 4.25 4.02
C PRO A 29 19.24 3.27 4.72
N PHE A 30 18.14 3.78 5.31
CA PHE A 30 17.11 2.99 5.96
C PHE A 30 15.88 2.74 5.07
N GLN A 31 15.93 3.17 3.80
CA GLN A 31 14.93 2.81 2.80
C GLN A 31 15.14 1.36 2.37
N SER A 32 14.41 0.44 3.02
CA SER A 32 14.51 -0.97 2.69
C SER A 32 13.79 -1.27 1.37
N GLY A 33 14.53 -1.22 0.27
CA GLY A 33 14.00 -1.56 -1.06
C GLY A 33 13.54 -3.03 -1.19
N SER A 34 14.04 -3.92 -0.32
CA SER A 34 13.52 -5.30 -0.23
C SER A 34 12.12 -5.30 0.35
N ASP A 35 11.92 -4.66 1.51
CA ASP A 35 10.62 -4.60 2.17
C ASP A 35 9.60 -3.87 1.29
N LEU A 36 10.01 -2.83 0.56
CA LEU A 36 9.16 -2.15 -0.40
C LEU A 36 8.66 -3.10 -1.52
N ARG A 37 9.54 -3.96 -2.06
CA ARG A 37 9.16 -4.94 -3.08
C ARG A 37 8.22 -6.01 -2.52
N ASP A 38 8.51 -6.50 -1.31
CA ASP A 38 7.69 -7.51 -0.64
C ASP A 38 6.29 -6.98 -0.30
N VAL A 39 6.15 -5.68 -0.06
CA VAL A 39 4.85 -5.02 0.16
C VAL A 39 4.14 -4.66 -1.15
N LYS A 40 4.87 -4.28 -2.20
CA LYS A 40 4.29 -3.95 -3.52
C LYS A 40 3.79 -5.18 -4.28
N ALA A 41 4.48 -6.32 -4.20
CA ALA A 41 4.06 -7.55 -4.87
C ALA A 41 2.60 -7.97 -4.56
N PRO A 42 2.16 -8.08 -3.29
CA PRO A 42 0.78 -8.41 -2.98
C PRO A 42 -0.18 -7.26 -3.30
N LEU A 43 0.24 -6.00 -3.31
CA LEU A 43 -0.60 -4.91 -3.82
C LEU A 43 -0.89 -5.15 -5.31
N ASP A 44 0.14 -5.39 -6.12
CA ASP A 44 -0.02 -5.60 -7.56
C ASP A 44 -0.91 -6.83 -7.87
N GLU A 45 -0.72 -7.94 -7.16
CA GLU A 45 -1.58 -9.14 -7.28
C GLU A 45 -3.03 -8.88 -6.85
N ILE A 46 -3.25 -8.12 -5.79
CA ILE A 46 -4.59 -7.83 -5.24
C ILE A 46 -5.34 -6.78 -6.08
N PHE A 47 -4.61 -5.94 -6.82
CA PHE A 47 -5.13 -4.82 -7.62
C PHE A 47 -5.09 -5.05 -9.13
N GLU A 48 -4.67 -6.23 -9.60
CA GLU A 48 -4.41 -6.58 -11.02
C GLU A 48 -5.60 -6.31 -11.96
N SER A 49 -6.80 -6.01 -11.44
CA SER A 49 -8.01 -5.69 -12.21
C SER A 49 -8.74 -4.39 -11.81
N ASP A 50 -8.24 -3.63 -10.81
CA ASP A 50 -9.00 -2.51 -10.20
C ASP A 50 -8.08 -1.30 -9.92
N THR A 51 -7.72 -0.61 -10.99
CA THR A 51 -6.89 0.61 -10.96
C THR A 51 -7.58 1.78 -10.25
N GLU A 52 -8.91 1.85 -10.27
CA GLU A 52 -9.69 2.84 -9.52
C GLU A 52 -9.55 2.61 -8.01
N ALA A 53 -9.65 1.36 -7.56
CA ALA A 53 -9.42 1.04 -6.16
C ALA A 53 -7.98 1.37 -5.74
N LEU A 54 -6.97 1.09 -6.57
CA LEU A 54 -5.58 1.43 -6.26
C LEU A 54 -5.39 2.93 -6.01
N ALA A 55 -5.98 3.79 -6.86
CA ALA A 55 -5.92 5.24 -6.69
C ALA A 55 -6.57 5.69 -5.36
N TYR A 56 -7.71 5.07 -4.98
CA TYR A 56 -8.36 5.34 -3.71
C TYR A 56 -7.46 5.00 -2.51
N TYR A 57 -6.79 3.84 -2.53
CA TYR A 57 -5.90 3.42 -1.44
C TYR A 57 -4.61 4.24 -1.40
N ALA A 58 -4.05 4.61 -2.55
CA ALA A 58 -2.90 5.50 -2.63
C ALA A 58 -3.21 6.87 -2.00
N ARG A 59 -4.37 7.46 -2.35
CA ARG A 59 -4.82 8.73 -1.75
C ARG A 59 -5.02 8.61 -0.24
N ALA A 60 -5.63 7.53 0.23
CA ALA A 60 -5.80 7.28 1.66
C ALA A 60 -4.45 7.12 2.38
N ALA A 61 -3.49 6.43 1.76
CA ALA A 61 -2.15 6.27 2.30
C ALA A 61 -1.40 7.60 2.40
N ARG A 62 -1.48 8.47 1.38
CA ARG A 62 -0.87 9.81 1.42
C ARG A 62 -1.39 10.66 2.58
N ILE A 63 -2.72 10.66 2.78
CA ILE A 63 -3.31 11.36 3.93
C ILE A 63 -2.78 10.79 5.25
N ALA A 64 -2.63 9.47 5.36
CA ALA A 64 -2.18 8.82 6.58
C ALA A 64 -0.68 9.04 6.89
N VAL A 65 0.18 9.03 5.86
CA VAL A 65 1.64 9.09 6.01
C VAL A 65 2.15 10.53 5.99
N ILE A 66 1.64 11.34 5.06
CA ILE A 66 2.14 12.69 4.76
C ILE A 66 1.20 13.78 5.32
N GLY A 67 -0.06 13.44 5.57
CA GLY A 67 -1.08 14.40 5.99
C GLY A 67 -1.74 15.16 4.83
N ALA A 68 -1.42 14.81 3.59
CA ALA A 68 -1.94 15.44 2.37
C ALA A 68 -2.47 14.40 1.37
N PRO A 69 -3.51 14.72 0.59
CA PRO A 69 -4.09 13.78 -0.37
C PRO A 69 -3.39 13.73 -1.74
N ASP A 70 -2.57 14.73 -2.07
CA ASP A 70 -2.08 15.01 -3.43
C ASP A 70 -0.60 14.65 -3.59
#